data_AF-A0A815R3H5-F1
#
_entry.id   AF-A0A815R3H5-F1
#
_cell.length_a   1.000
_cell.length_b   1.000
_cell.length_c   1.000
_cell.angle_alpha   90.00
_cell.angle_beta   90.00
_cell.angle_gamma   90.00
#
_symmetry.space_group_name_H-M   'P 1'
#
loop_
_entity.id
_entity.type
_entity.pdbx_description
1 polymer ?
#
loop_
_entity_poly.entity_id
_entity_poly.type
_entity_poly.pdbx_seq_one_letter_code
_entity_poly.pdbx_strand_id
1 'polypeptide(L)'
;MRPLILIAIIWHLSLSLVHAGGQHRSVLLEEVKTLTLHKGQRTEARRVSSVPQLKCVGGSAKCAFEPDVVQCYNRGSNGIDIQVRL
;
A
#
# COMPACT_ATOMS: atom_id res chain seq x y z
N MET A 1 7.11 32.35 40.60
CA MET A 1 6.52 32.66 39.27
C MET A 1 7.38 32.18 38.10
N ARG A 2 8.67 32.53 38.02
CA ARG A 2 9.62 32.05 36.98
C ARG A 2 9.76 30.51 36.81
N PRO A 3 9.84 29.67 37.87
CA PRO A 3 10.01 28.22 37.69
C PRO A 3 8.74 27.50 37.23
N LEU A 4 7.57 28.04 37.54
CA LEU A 4 6.27 27.44 37.17
C LEU A 4 6.00 27.56 35.67
N ILE A 5 6.48 28.65 35.04
CA ILE A 5 6.38 28.85 33.59
C ILE A 5 7.25 27.82 32.85
N LEU A 6 8.45 27.53 33.35
CA LEU A 6 9.33 26.52 32.74
C LEU A 6 8.74 25.11 32.84
N ILE A 7 8.13 24.75 33.97
CA ILE A 7 7.46 23.46 34.14
C ILE A 7 6.27 23.33 33.17
N ALA A 8 5.46 24.37 33.01
CA ALA A 8 4.35 24.36 32.06
C ALA A 8 4.83 24.22 30.60
N ILE A 9 5.91 24.90 30.21
CA ILE A 9 6.50 24.78 28.86
C ILE A 9 7.04 23.37 28.61
N ILE A 10 7.76 22.78 29.58
CA ILE A 10 8.27 21.41 29.48
C ILE A 10 7.12 20.41 29.37
N TRP A 11 6.04 20.62 30.12
CA TRP A 11 4.86 19.76 30.07
C TRP A 11 4.14 19.85 28.72
N HIS A 12 3.96 21.06 28.19
CA HIS A 12 3.41 21.27 26.83
C HIS A 12 4.29 20.65 25.74
N LEU A 13 5.61 20.81 25.80
CA LEU A 13 6.54 20.19 24.84
C LEU A 13 6.48 18.65 24.89
N SER A 14 6.37 18.08 26.08
CA SER A 14 6.30 16.62 26.25
C SER A 14 5.02 16.00 25.67
N LEU A 15 3.89 16.73 25.69
CA LEU A 15 2.60 16.25 25.17
C LEU A 15 2.56 16.18 23.63
N SER A 16 3.29 17.08 22.95
CA SER A 16 3.37 17.10 21.48
C SER A 16 4.19 15.95 20.88
N LEU A 17 5.16 15.38 21.63
CA LEU A 17 5.98 14.26 21.13
C LEU A 17 5.25 12.91 21.08
N VAL A 18 4.12 12.75 21.78
CA VAL A 18 3.44 11.46 21.94
C VAL A 18 2.53 11.09 20.75
N HIS A 19 2.18 12.05 19.88
CA HIS A 19 1.14 11.84 18.84
C HIS A 19 1.66 11.46 17.44
N ALA A 20 2.94 11.12 17.27
CA ALA A 20 3.50 10.72 15.99
C ALA A 20 3.23 9.23 15.64
N GLY A 21 1.98 8.80 15.74
CA GLY A 21 1.54 7.49 15.23
C GLY A 21 1.22 7.58 13.74
N GLY A 22 2.06 7.02 12.87
CA GLY A 22 1.83 7.02 11.43
C GLY A 22 0.50 6.37 11.05
N GLN A 23 -0.35 7.08 10.28
CA GLN A 23 -1.61 6.51 9.80
C GLN A 23 -1.34 5.35 8.85
N HIS A 24 -1.90 4.18 9.16
CA HIS A 24 -1.86 3.04 8.26
C HIS A 24 -2.93 3.20 7.18
N ARG A 25 -2.52 3.28 5.91
CA ARG A 25 -3.44 3.33 4.77
C ARG A 25 -3.94 1.92 4.46
N SER A 26 -5.19 1.64 4.82
CA SER A 26 -5.92 0.44 4.40
C SER A 26 -7.09 0.83 3.51
N VAL A 27 -7.37 0.00 2.52
CA VAL A 27 -8.54 0.10 1.64
C VAL A 27 -9.23 -1.26 1.61
N LEU A 28 -10.57 -1.28 1.55
CA LEU A 28 -11.31 -2.52 1.34
C LEU A 28 -11.03 -3.02 -0.09
N LEU A 29 -10.71 -4.31 -0.24
CA LEU A 29 -10.37 -4.86 -1.56
C LEU A 29 -11.54 -4.74 -2.55
N GLU A 30 -12.79 -4.76 -2.05
CA GLU A 30 -13.99 -4.58 -2.86
C GLU A 30 -14.13 -3.16 -3.43
N GLU A 31 -13.55 -2.15 -2.77
CA GLU A 31 -13.58 -0.75 -3.22
C GLU A 31 -12.51 -0.45 -4.27
N VAL A 32 -11.52 -1.34 -4.45
CA VAL A 32 -10.49 -1.20 -5.48
C VAL A 32 -11.13 -1.43 -6.84
N LYS A 33 -11.27 -0.37 -7.65
CA LYS A 33 -11.85 -0.44 -8.99
C LYS A 33 -10.87 -0.98 -10.04
N THR A 34 -9.63 -0.54 -9.95
CA THR A 34 -8.61 -0.77 -10.98
C THR A 34 -7.24 -0.92 -10.34
N LEU A 35 -6.45 -1.85 -10.86
CA LEU A 35 -5.04 -2.01 -10.56
C LEU A 35 -4.23 -1.71 -11.82
N THR A 36 -3.34 -0.74 -11.75
CA THR A 36 -2.35 -0.49 -12.80
C THR A 36 -1.00 -0.98 -12.30
N LEU A 37 -0.48 -2.01 -12.95
CA LEU A 37 0.76 -2.68 -12.58
C LEU A 37 1.84 -2.32 -13.59
N HIS A 38 3.03 -2.02 -13.08
CA HIS A 38 4.15 -1.55 -13.90
C HIS A 38 5.32 -2.52 -13.83
N LYS A 39 5.97 -2.76 -14.97
CA LYS A 39 7.19 -3.55 -15.08
C LYS A 39 8.32 -2.86 -14.31
N GLY A 40 9.10 -3.65 -13.60
CA GLY A 40 10.22 -3.17 -12.77
C GLY A 40 9.82 -2.53 -11.44
N GLN A 41 8.53 -2.24 -11.21
CA GLN A 41 8.05 -1.73 -9.93
C GLN A 41 7.81 -2.87 -8.92
N ARG A 42 7.89 -2.53 -7.63
CA ARG A 42 7.61 -3.46 -6.53
C ARG A 42 6.30 -3.16 -5.82
N THR A 43 5.75 -4.14 -5.12
CA THR A 43 4.58 -3.97 -4.27
C THR A 43 4.94 -3.37 -2.92
N GLU A 44 4.05 -2.53 -2.39
CA GLU A 44 4.10 -2.12 -0.98
C GLU A 44 3.73 -3.31 -0.09
N ALA A 45 4.55 -3.60 0.92
CA ALA A 45 4.33 -4.75 1.80
C ALA A 45 4.77 -4.45 3.23
N ARG A 46 3.92 -4.81 4.20
CA ARG A 46 4.18 -4.62 5.64
C ARG A 46 4.49 -5.91 6.38
N ARG A 47 3.78 -6.99 6.03
CA ARG A 47 3.85 -8.29 6.74
C ARG A 47 4.74 -9.32 6.04
N VAL A 48 5.08 -9.08 4.78
CA VAL A 48 5.84 -10.00 3.93
C VAL A 48 6.85 -9.19 3.12
N SER A 49 7.82 -9.87 2.52
CA SER A 49 8.74 -9.25 1.58
C SER A 49 7.97 -8.71 0.37
N SER A 50 8.30 -7.48 -0.03
CA SER A 50 7.84 -6.88 -1.28
C SER A 50 8.13 -7.80 -2.48
N VAL A 51 7.25 -7.83 -3.47
CA VAL A 51 7.40 -8.64 -4.70
C VAL A 51 7.28 -7.75 -5.96
N PRO A 52 7.73 -8.19 -7.15
CA PRO A 52 7.49 -7.43 -8.39
C PRO A 52 5.99 -7.27 -8.66
N GLN A 53 5.56 -6.11 -9.14
CA GLN A 53 4.16 -5.88 -9.54
C GLN A 53 3.78 -6.69 -10.79
N LEU A 54 4.71 -6.81 -11.75
CA LEU A 54 4.58 -7.64 -12.94
C LEU A 54 5.74 -8.62 -13.02
N LYS A 55 5.42 -9.88 -13.33
CA LYS A 55 6.41 -10.93 -13.57
C LYS A 55 5.83 -11.94 -14.57
N CYS A 56 6.51 -12.15 -15.69
CA CYS A 56 6.21 -13.29 -16.53
C CYS A 56 6.69 -14.59 -15.85
N VAL A 57 5.80 -15.59 -15.79
CA VAL A 57 6.07 -16.87 -15.10
C VAL A 57 6.06 -18.09 -16.04
N GLY A 58 5.85 -17.88 -17.34
CA GLY A 58 5.84 -18.97 -18.33
C GLY A 58 4.81 -18.76 -19.45
N GLY A 59 4.39 -19.87 -20.07
CA GLY A 59 3.48 -19.89 -21.22
C GLY A 59 4.13 -20.47 -22.48
N SER A 60 3.32 -20.85 -23.47
CA SER A 60 3.79 -21.43 -24.73
C SER A 60 4.73 -20.49 -25.50
N ALA A 61 4.53 -19.17 -25.35
CA ALA A 61 5.35 -18.13 -25.96
C ALA A 61 6.60 -17.73 -25.15
N LYS A 62 6.91 -18.40 -24.01
CA LYS A 62 8.13 -18.21 -23.20
C LYS A 62 8.50 -16.74 -22.90
N CYS A 63 7.51 -15.89 -22.61
CA CYS A 63 7.73 -14.47 -22.33
C CYS A 63 8.38 -13.68 -23.49
N ALA A 64 8.21 -14.11 -24.75
CA ALA A 64 8.79 -13.42 -25.91
C ALA A 64 8.43 -11.93 -26.01
N PHE A 65 7.28 -11.55 -25.45
CA PHE A 65 6.88 -10.17 -25.22
C PHE A 65 6.32 -10.02 -23.81
N GLU A 66 6.78 -9.01 -23.09
CA GLU A 66 6.30 -8.66 -21.75
C GLU A 66 5.86 -7.19 -21.75
N PRO A 67 4.57 -6.90 -21.44
CA PRO A 67 4.07 -5.54 -21.41
C PRO A 67 4.71 -4.73 -20.27
N ASP A 68 4.97 -3.44 -20.53
CA ASP A 68 5.52 -2.54 -19.52
C ASP A 68 4.47 -2.10 -18.50
N VAL A 69 3.20 -2.06 -18.91
CA VAL A 69 2.06 -1.69 -18.07
C VAL A 69 0.90 -2.62 -18.35
N VAL A 70 0.23 -3.02 -17.28
CA VAL A 70 -0.96 -3.86 -17.32
C VAL A 70 -2.02 -3.24 -16.44
N GLN A 71 -3.23 -3.09 -16.97
CA GLN A 71 -4.36 -2.57 -16.23
C GLN A 71 -5.37 -3.69 -16.00
N CYS A 72 -5.73 -3.93 -14.76
CA CYS A 72 -6.73 -4.89 -14.36
C CYS A 72 -7.93 -4.18 -13.75
N TYR A 73 -9.12 -4.73 -13.98
CA TYR A 73 -10.38 -4.20 -13.49
C TYR A 73 -11.01 -5.20 -12.54
N ASN A 74 -11.49 -4.69 -11.41
CA ASN A 74 -12.34 -5.45 -10.50
C ASN A 74 -13.71 -5.67 -11.17
N ARG A 75 -14.13 -6.93 -11.29
CA ARG A 75 -15.38 -7.37 -11.92
C ARG A 75 -16.46 -7.75 -10.90
N GLY A 76 -16.22 -7.50 -9.61
CA GLY A 76 -17.13 -7.78 -8.52
C GLY A 76 -16.66 -8.95 -7.64
N SER A 77 -17.40 -9.15 -6.55
CA SER A 77 -17.20 -10.23 -5.59
C SER A 77 -18.11 -11.41 -5.90
N ASN A 78 -17.62 -12.63 -5.70
CA ASN A 78 -18.48 -13.82 -5.63
C ASN A 78 -18.91 -14.14 -4.18
N GLY A 79 -18.63 -13.24 -3.22
CA GLY A 79 -18.87 -13.44 -1.79
C GLY A 79 -17.72 -14.11 -1.04
N ILE A 80 -16.67 -14.56 -1.73
CA ILE A 80 -15.44 -15.11 -1.15
C ILE A 80 -14.23 -14.25 -1.56
N ASP A 81 -14.13 -13.98 -2.85
CA ASP A 81 -12.99 -13.27 -3.46
C ASP A 81 -13.46 -12.20 -4.46
N ILE A 82 -12.58 -11.24 -4.68
CA ILE A 82 -12.71 -10.26 -5.75
C ILE A 82 -12.17 -10.82 -7.07
N GLN A 83 -12.99 -10.76 -8.12
CA GLN A 83 -12.59 -11.18 -9.46
C GLN A 83 -11.89 -10.03 -10.19
N VAL A 84 -10.58 -10.18 -10.44
CA VAL A 84 -9.77 -9.19 -11.15
C VAL A 84 -9.48 -9.71 -12.56
N ARG A 85 -9.73 -8.88 -13.58
CA ARG A 85 -9.52 -9.25 -14.98
C ARG A 85 -8.77 -8.18 -15.75
N LEU A 86 -7.81 -8.63 -16.57
CA LEU A 86 -7.08 -7.85 -17.57
C LEU A 86 -8.03 -7.31 -18.64
#